data_AF-A0A1V5XFY9-F1
#
_entry.id   AF-A0A1V5XFY9-F1
#
_cell.length_a   1.000
_cell.length_b   1.000
_cell.length_c   1.000
_cell.angle_alpha   90.00
_cell.angle_beta   90.00
_cell.angle_gamma   90.00
#
_symmetry.space_group_name_H-M   'P 1'
#
loop_
_entity.id
_entity.type
_entity.pdbx_description
1 polymer ?
#
loop_
_entity_poly.entity_id
_entity_poly.type
_entity_poly.pdbx_seq_one_letter_code
_entity_poly.pdbx_strand_id
1 'polypeptide(L)'
;MIRGLHYEIHLFRNRKKMVLYNILLSLLVQFIGPVSAYFIALSLGVRINFIYFLIFLPIIGAITLLPVAIGGLGLRESLFVVYFAKVQVAKQLAIAMSLLSFSFIVFYGALGGIIYVLAVHYRRMQCDASSKVHKSHT
;
A
#
# COMPACT_ATOMS: atom_id res chain seq x y z
N MET A 1 -10.24 10.32 34.62
CA MET A 1 -10.07 9.89 33.22
C MET A 1 -9.46 10.96 32.32
N ILE A 2 -9.86 12.23 32.42
CA ILE A 2 -9.33 13.34 31.58
C ILE A 2 -7.92 13.82 32.00
N ARG A 3 -7.48 13.57 33.25
CA ARG A 3 -6.16 14.03 33.74
C ARG A 3 -4.96 13.18 33.29
N GLY A 4 -5.18 12.00 32.71
CA GLY A 4 -4.10 11.16 32.15
C GLY A 4 -3.63 11.58 30.75
N LEU A 5 -4.42 12.41 30.05
CA LEU A 5 -4.13 12.78 28.66
C LEU A 5 -3.04 13.86 28.55
N HIS A 6 -2.82 14.67 29.59
CA HIS A 6 -1.80 15.72 29.56
C HIS A 6 -0.36 15.19 29.76
N TYR A 7 -0.16 13.98 30.30
CA TYR A 7 1.18 13.45 30.53
C TYR A 7 1.80 12.84 29.25
N GLU A 8 0.99 12.25 28.36
CA GLU A 8 1.43 11.68 27.08
C GLU A 8 1.86 12.74 26.05
N ILE A 9 1.30 13.96 26.12
CA ILE A 9 1.63 15.05 25.20
C ILE A 9 3.07 15.56 25.45
N HIS A 10 3.58 15.45 26.67
CA HIS A 10 4.93 15.88 27.01
C HIS A 10 6.02 14.87 26.60
N LEU A 11 5.70 13.59 26.41
CA LEU A 11 6.63 12.58 25.89
C LEU A 11 6.86 12.71 24.37
N PHE A 12 5.94 13.32 23.63
CA PHE A 12 6.05 13.53 22.18
C PHE A 12 7.01 14.66 21.78
N ARG A 13 7.47 15.49 22.73
CA ARG A 13 8.36 16.63 22.41
C ARG A 13 9.77 16.18 22.00
N ASN A 14 10.25 15.04 22.49
CA ASN A 14 11.61 14.55 22.23
C ASN A 14 11.74 13.59 21.03
N ARG A 15 10.63 13.31 20.33
CA ARG A 15 10.58 12.40 19.17
C ARG A 15 9.91 13.03 17.95
N LYS A 16 9.90 14.37 17.83
CA LYS A 16 9.54 15.06 16.56
C LYS A 16 10.28 14.47 15.36
N LYS A 17 11.53 14.03 15.55
CA LYS A 17 12.31 13.30 14.54
C LYS A 17 11.66 11.98 14.12
N MET A 18 11.08 11.20 15.03
CA MET A 18 10.39 9.95 14.68
C MET A 18 9.02 10.19 14.06
N VAL A 19 8.26 11.20 14.52
CA VAL A 19 7.00 11.58 13.87
C VAL A 19 7.26 12.07 12.45
N LEU A 20 8.25 12.94 12.26
CA LEU A 20 8.68 13.42 10.95
C LEU A 20 9.16 12.26 10.07
N TYR A 21 9.94 11.33 10.62
CA TYR A 21 10.39 10.15 9.89
C TYR A 21 9.22 9.27 9.43
N ASN A 22 8.22 9.02 10.28
CA ASN A 22 7.03 8.24 9.91
C ASN A 22 6.18 8.94 8.84
N ILE A 23 6.01 10.26 8.94
CA ILE A 23 5.32 11.06 7.92
C ILE A 23 6.09 10.98 6.59
N LEU A 24 7.42 11.12 6.64
CA LEU A 24 8.26 11.04 5.45
C LEU A 24 8.19 9.64 4.83
N LEU A 25 8.22 8.59 5.64
CA LEU A 25 8.04 7.19 5.20
C LEU A 25 6.68 6.99 4.53
N SER A 26 5.61 7.51 5.14
CA SER A 26 4.25 7.42 4.59
C SER A 26 4.14 8.13 3.25
N LEU A 27 4.71 9.33 3.14
CA LEU A 27 4.79 10.04 1.87
C LEU A 27 5.56 9.23 0.84
N LEU A 28 6.72 8.67 1.20
CA LEU A 28 7.54 7.89 0.29
C LEU A 28 6.80 6.66 -0.25
N VAL A 29 6.07 5.95 0.61
CA VAL A 29 5.18 4.84 0.21
C VAL A 29 4.06 5.34 -0.71
N GLN A 30 3.46 6.49 -0.40
CA GLN A 30 2.42 7.09 -1.25
C GLN A 30 2.96 7.46 -2.64
N PHE A 31 4.23 7.86 -2.77
CA PHE A 31 4.89 8.17 -4.04
C PHE A 31 5.24 6.92 -4.88
N ILE A 32 5.57 5.80 -4.23
CA ILE A 32 5.92 4.55 -4.93
C ILE A 32 4.78 4.07 -5.84
N GLY A 33 3.52 4.23 -5.41
CA GLY A 33 2.35 3.84 -6.21
C GLY A 33 2.30 4.53 -7.58
N PRO A 34 2.18 5.88 -7.65
CA PRO A 34 2.20 6.63 -8.91
C PRO A 34 3.46 6.39 -9.76
N VAL A 35 4.63 6.27 -9.13
CA VAL A 35 5.89 5.98 -9.84
C VAL A 35 5.82 4.64 -10.55
N SER A 36 5.38 3.57 -9.87
CA SER A 36 5.23 2.26 -10.48
C SER A 36 4.25 2.27 -11.66
N ALA A 37 3.12 2.98 -11.52
CA ALA A 37 2.14 3.13 -12.58
C ALA A 37 2.66 3.93 -13.78
N TYR A 38 3.54 4.91 -13.54
CA TYR A 38 4.22 5.64 -14.61
C TYR A 38 5.17 4.75 -15.40
N PHE A 39 5.96 3.90 -14.75
CA PHE A 39 6.81 2.92 -15.43
C PHE A 39 6.00 1.93 -16.26
N ILE A 40 4.84 1.49 -15.76
CA ILE A 40 3.89 0.65 -16.52
C ILE A 40 3.40 1.38 -17.78
N ALA A 41 2.99 2.64 -17.63
CA ALA A 41 2.53 3.45 -18.76
C ALA A 41 3.63 3.65 -19.82
N LEU A 42 4.86 3.89 -19.37
CA LEU A 42 6.02 4.03 -20.24
C LEU A 42 6.32 2.72 -20.99
N SER A 43 6.20 1.57 -20.33
CA SER A 43 6.33 0.25 -20.95
C SER A 43 5.28 -0.04 -22.01
N LEU A 44 4.10 0.57 -21.89
CA LEU A 44 3.01 0.48 -22.87
C LEU A 44 3.13 1.54 -23.99
N GLY A 45 4.19 2.36 -23.96
CA GLY A 45 4.42 3.42 -24.95
C GLY A 45 3.64 4.71 -24.71
N VAL A 46 2.98 4.86 -23.56
CA VAL A 46 2.18 6.06 -23.24
C VAL A 46 3.08 7.15 -22.66
N ARG A 47 3.31 8.21 -23.43
CA ARG A 47 4.11 9.37 -23.00
C ARG A 47 3.21 10.47 -22.45
N ILE A 48 2.80 10.33 -21.19
CA ILE A 48 2.05 11.37 -20.45
C ILE A 48 2.95 11.99 -19.39
N ASN A 49 2.65 13.23 -19.00
CA ASN A 49 3.32 13.86 -17.88
C ASN A 49 3.05 13.09 -16.57
N PHE A 50 4.12 12.82 -15.81
CA PHE A 50 4.08 12.15 -14.52
C PHE A 50 3.11 12.80 -13.51
N ILE A 51 2.90 14.13 -13.61
CA ILE A 51 1.96 14.87 -12.75
C ILE A 51 0.54 14.28 -12.77
N TYR A 52 0.07 13.79 -13.93
CA TYR A 52 -1.27 13.22 -14.04
C TYR A 52 -1.41 11.94 -13.21
N PHE A 53 -0.39 11.09 -13.22
CA PHE A 53 -0.36 9.88 -12.40
C PHE A 53 -0.33 10.23 -10.92
N LEU A 54 0.43 11.26 -10.53
CA LEU A 54 0.54 11.70 -9.15
C LEU A 54 -0.78 12.20 -8.55
N ILE A 55 -1.66 12.79 -9.36
CA ILE A 55 -2.95 13.31 -8.91
C ILE A 55 -4.05 12.26 -9.06
N PHE A 56 -4.11 11.57 -10.20
CA PHE A 56 -5.21 10.65 -10.47
C PHE A 56 -5.13 9.38 -9.63
N LEU A 57 -3.94 8.79 -9.45
CA LEU A 57 -3.80 7.55 -8.71
C LEU A 57 -4.23 7.64 -7.24
N PRO A 58 -3.86 8.67 -6.44
CA PRO A 58 -4.36 8.76 -5.07
C PRO A 58 -5.88 8.98 -5.01
N ILE A 59 -6.46 9.73 -5.96
CA ILE A 59 -7.92 9.92 -6.03
C ILE A 59 -8.62 8.60 -6.37
N ILE A 60 -8.14 7.88 -7.39
CA ILE A 60 -8.66 6.56 -7.78
C ILE A 60 -8.52 5.58 -6.62
N GLY A 61 -7.39 5.57 -5.93
CA GLY A 61 -7.15 4.75 -4.74
C GLY A 61 -8.12 5.06 -3.61
N ALA A 62 -8.37 6.34 -3.31
CA ALA A 62 -9.33 6.76 -2.30
C ALA A 62 -10.76 6.31 -2.65
N ILE A 63 -11.17 6.42 -3.91
CA ILE A 63 -12.48 5.96 -4.38
C ILE A 63 -12.57 4.43 -4.34
N THR A 64 -11.50 3.73 -4.71
CA THR A 64 -11.45 2.25 -4.67
C THR A 64 -11.50 1.72 -3.23
N LEU A 65 -11.11 2.54 -2.25
CA LEU A 65 -11.24 2.23 -0.83
C LEU A 65 -12.71 2.24 -0.37
N LEU A 66 -13.59 2.95 -1.09
CA LEU A 66 -15.02 2.86 -0.84
C LEU A 66 -15.44 1.42 -1.17
N PRO A 67 -16.10 0.70 -0.25
CA PRO A 67 -16.51 -0.69 -0.44
C PRO A 67 -17.74 -0.79 -1.37
N VAL A 68 -17.72 -0.06 -2.48
CA VAL A 68 -18.75 -0.04 -3.51
C VAL A 68 -18.57 -1.23 -4.46
N ALA A 69 -17.35 -1.74 -4.60
CA ALA A 69 -17.00 -2.87 -5.47
C ALA A 69 -16.18 -3.93 -4.72
N ILE A 70 -16.49 -5.21 -4.95
CA ILE A 70 -15.78 -6.36 -4.35
C ILE A 70 -14.34 -6.37 -4.85
N GLY A 71 -13.38 -6.09 -3.96
CA GLY A 71 -11.95 -6.07 -4.28
C GLY A 71 -11.51 -4.93 -5.21
N GLY A 72 -12.38 -3.94 -5.47
CA GLY A 72 -12.09 -2.84 -6.39
C GLY A 72 -12.04 -3.22 -7.88
N LEU A 73 -12.37 -4.48 -8.22
CA LEU A 73 -12.47 -4.96 -9.60
C LEU A 73 -13.68 -4.31 -10.29
N GLY A 74 -13.48 -3.81 -11.51
CA GLY A 74 -14.46 -3.04 -12.29
C GLY A 74 -14.48 -1.54 -11.95
N LEU A 75 -14.44 -1.18 -10.67
CA LEU A 75 -14.35 0.24 -10.27
C LEU A 75 -12.99 0.83 -10.65
N ARG A 76 -11.91 0.08 -10.45
CA ARG A 76 -10.57 0.53 -10.84
C ARG A 76 -10.42 0.64 -12.35
N GLU A 77 -10.85 -0.36 -13.12
CA GLU A 77 -10.75 -0.30 -14.59
C GLU A 77 -11.58 0.86 -15.16
N SER A 78 -12.80 1.06 -14.67
CA SER A 78 -13.66 2.16 -15.13
C SER A 78 -13.08 3.53 -14.78
N LEU A 79 -12.57 3.71 -13.56
CA LEU A 79 -11.92 4.95 -13.16
C LEU A 79 -10.66 5.23 -13.98
N PHE A 80 -9.83 4.22 -14.23
CA PHE A 80 -8.67 4.38 -15.12
C PHE A 80 -9.12 4.81 -16.52
N VAL A 81 -10.11 4.16 -17.11
CA VAL A 81 -10.64 4.56 -18.42
C VAL A 81 -11.15 6.00 -18.41
N VAL A 82 -11.95 6.40 -17.41
CA VAL A 82 -12.53 7.75 -17.33
C VAL A 82 -11.46 8.83 -17.14
N TYR A 83 -10.50 8.62 -16.25
CA TYR A 83 -9.44 9.60 -15.98
C TYR A 83 -8.43 9.69 -17.12
N PHE A 84 -8.00 8.55 -17.68
CA PHE A 84 -7.04 8.55 -18.78
C PHE A 84 -7.67 8.92 -20.13
N ALA A 85 -8.99 8.75 -20.31
CA ALA A 85 -9.71 9.31 -21.45
C ALA A 85 -9.63 10.85 -21.51
N LYS A 86 -9.60 11.53 -20.35
CA LYS A 86 -9.40 13.00 -20.29
C LYS A 86 -8.03 13.43 -20.81
N VAL A 87 -7.06 12.53 -20.83
CA VAL A 87 -5.70 12.78 -21.34
C VAL A 87 -5.48 12.11 -22.70
N GLN A 88 -6.58 11.84 -23.42
CA GLN A 88 -6.58 11.27 -24.78
C GLN A 88 -5.89 9.90 -24.91
N VAL A 89 -5.83 9.12 -23.82
CA VAL A 89 -5.30 7.76 -23.88
C VAL A 89 -6.37 6.82 -24.40
N ALA A 90 -5.97 5.90 -25.28
CA ALA A 90 -6.86 4.87 -25.81
C ALA A 90 -7.41 3.99 -24.67
N LYS A 91 -8.70 3.66 -24.73
CA LYS A 91 -9.39 2.82 -23.73
C LYS A 91 -8.69 1.49 -23.50
N GLN A 92 -8.17 0.86 -24.57
CA GLN A 92 -7.46 -0.42 -24.47
C GLN A 92 -6.20 -0.30 -23.59
N LEU A 93 -5.42 0.78 -23.76
CA LEU A 93 -4.23 1.01 -22.95
C LEU A 93 -4.57 1.35 -21.50
N ALA A 94 -5.63 2.11 -21.26
CA ALA A 94 -6.08 2.42 -19.90
C ALA A 94 -6.45 1.16 -19.10
N ILE A 95 -7.15 0.21 -19.75
CA ILE A 95 -7.49 -1.08 -19.16
C ILE A 95 -6.22 -1.91 -18.93
N ALA A 96 -5.32 -1.98 -19.91
CA ALA A 96 -4.05 -2.71 -19.78
C ALA A 96 -3.19 -2.19 -18.61
N MET A 97 -3.09 -0.87 -18.44
CA MET A 97 -2.38 -0.25 -17.32
C MET A 97 -2.99 -0.65 -15.96
N SER A 98 -4.33 -0.63 -15.86
CA SER A 98 -5.05 -0.99 -14.64
C SER A 98 -4.85 -2.47 -14.27
N LEU A 99 -4.97 -3.36 -15.26
CA LEU A 99 -4.74 -4.79 -15.08
C LEU A 99 -3.31 -5.09 -14.64
N LEU A 100 -2.32 -4.50 -15.33
CA LEU A 100 -0.92 -4.76 -15.02
C LEU A 100 -0.58 -4.27 -13.60
N SER A 101 -1.06 -3.08 -13.22
CA SER A 101 -0.91 -2.55 -11.87
C SER A 101 -1.55 -3.46 -10.82
N PHE A 102 -2.74 -4.01 -11.10
CA PHE A 102 -3.40 -4.97 -10.21
C PHE A 102 -2.61 -6.27 -10.07
N SER A 103 -2.09 -6.83 -11.17
CA SER A 103 -1.24 -8.02 -11.14
C SER A 103 0.00 -7.83 -10.27
N PHE A 104 0.65 -6.66 -10.35
CA PHE A 104 1.77 -6.33 -9.45
C PHE A 104 1.33 -6.28 -7.98
N ILE A 105 0.21 -5.64 -7.67
CA ILE A 105 -0.33 -5.59 -6.30
C ILE A 105 -0.60 -7.00 -5.76
N VAL A 106 -1.21 -7.87 -6.57
CA VAL A 106 -1.47 -9.27 -6.20
C VAL A 106 -0.15 -10.01 -5.99
N PHE A 107 0.85 -9.79 -6.86
CA PHE A 107 2.16 -10.44 -6.74
C PHE A 107 2.91 -10.04 -5.47
N TYR A 108 2.99 -8.74 -5.17
CA TYR A 108 3.60 -8.26 -3.92
C TYR A 108 2.79 -8.70 -2.68
N GLY A 109 1.46 -8.72 -2.77
CA GLY A 109 0.58 -9.23 -1.72
C GLY A 109 0.79 -10.72 -1.46
N ALA A 110 0.93 -11.52 -2.50
CA ALA A 110 1.23 -12.95 -2.41
C ALA A 110 2.61 -13.20 -1.79
N LEU A 111 3.64 -12.47 -2.23
CA LEU A 111 4.98 -12.54 -1.62
C LEU A 111 4.94 -12.18 -0.13
N GLY A 112 4.26 -11.10 0.23
CA GLY A 112 4.06 -10.70 1.63
C GLY A 112 3.30 -11.75 2.43
N GLY A 113 2.27 -12.37 1.84
CA GLY A 113 1.51 -13.47 2.44
C GLY A 113 2.35 -14.73 2.67
N ILE A 114 3.18 -15.12 1.71
CA ILE A 114 4.11 -16.26 1.83
C ILE A 114 5.11 -15.99 2.95
N ILE A 115 5.73 -14.81 2.96
CA ILE A 115 6.65 -14.41 4.04
C ILE A 115 5.94 -14.43 5.39
N TYR A 116 4.70 -13.94 5.45
CA TYR A 116 3.91 -13.95 6.69
C TYR A 116 3.66 -15.39 7.18
N VAL A 117 3.25 -16.31 6.31
CA VAL A 117 3.04 -17.71 6.67
C VAL A 117 4.34 -18.35 7.19
N LEU A 118 5.47 -18.13 6.50
CA LEU A 118 6.77 -18.64 6.92
C LEU A 118 7.23 -18.01 8.26
N ALA A 119 7.11 -16.70 8.43
CA ALA A 119 7.51 -16.00 9.64
C ALA A 119 6.62 -16.36 10.85
N VAL A 120 5.31 -16.51 10.65
CA VAL A 120 4.37 -17.00 11.67
C VAL A 120 4.70 -18.44 12.07
N HIS A 121 5.11 -19.27 11.11
CA HIS A 121 5.57 -20.63 11.40
C HIS A 121 6.81 -20.62 12.31
N TYR A 122 7.78 -19.74 12.05
CA TYR A 122 8.96 -19.55 12.91
C TYR A 122 8.60 -19.08 14.33
N ARG A 123 7.58 -18.22 14.48
CA ARG A 123 7.17 -17.70 15.79
C ARG A 123 6.47 -18.76 16.65
N ARG A 124 5.73 -19.69 16.04
CA ARG A 124 5.13 -20.83 16.75
C ARG A 124 6.19 -21.78 17.33
N MET A 125 7.29 -21.99 16.60
CA MET A 125 8.41 -22.84 17.06
C MET A 125 9.13 -22.27 18.29
N GLN A 126 9.21 -20.94 18.45
CA GLN A 126 9.83 -20.30 19.62
C GLN A 126 8.99 -20.40 20.91
N CYS A 127 7.66 -20.39 20.78
CA CYS A 127 6.76 -20.53 21.93
C CYS A 127 6.81 -21.96 22.51
N ASP A 128 6.96 -22.96 21.66
CA ASP A 128 7.05 -24.38 22.06
C ASP A 128 8.41 -24.72 22.72
N ALA A 129 9.48 -24.04 22.30
CA ALA A 129 10.80 -24.15 22.94
C ALA A 129 10.83 -23.53 24.36
N SER A 130 10.11 -22.42 24.58
CA SER A 130 10.04 -21.77 25.91
C SER A 130 9.24 -22.59 26.93
N SER A 131 8.23 -23.36 26.49
CA SER A 131 7.42 -24.25 27.35
C SER A 131 8.22 -25.45 27.89
N LYS A 132 9.12 -26.04 27.08
CA LYS A 132 9.94 -27.19 27.49
C LYS A 132 11.01 -26.82 28.53
N VAL A 133 11.54 -25.60 28.48
CA VAL A 133 12.53 -25.11 29.46
C VAL A 133 11.91 -24.94 30.85
N HIS A 134 10.63 -24.56 30.94
CA HIS A 134 9.94 -24.39 32.23
C HIS A 134 9.55 -25.72 32.89
N LYS A 135 9.31 -26.79 32.11
CA LYS A 135 8.97 -28.14 32.64
C LYS A 135 10.18 -28.99 33.04
N SER A 136 11.41 -28.54 32.78
CA SER A 136 12.63 -29.27 33.13
C SER A 136 13.16 -28.95 34.55
N HIS A 137 12.51 -28.03 35.27
CA HIS A 137 12.94 -27.54 36.59
C HIS A 137 11.94 -27.84 37.73
N THR A 138 10.97 -28.71 37.49
CA THR A 138 10.05 -29.29 38.51
C THR A 138 10.06 -30.79 38.38
#